data_AF-A0A7Y5G2C7-F1
#
_entry.id   AF-A0A7Y5G2C7-F1
#
_cell.length_a   1.000
_cell.length_b   1.000
_cell.length_c   1.000
_cell.angle_alpha   90.00
_cell.angle_beta   90.00
_cell.angle_gamma   90.00
#
_symmetry.space_group_name_H-M   'P 1'
#
loop_
_entity.id
_entity.type
_entity.pdbx_description
1 polymer ?
#
loop_
_entity_poly.entity_id
_entity_poly.type
_entity_poly.pdbx_seq_one_letter_code
_entity_poly.pdbx_strand_id
1 'polypeptide(L)'
;MISPKFIPTLPPRLTHLLALIRHKTVSLPHAFALSLCCHVVGLLLLAFLANIFYQPATTFEPVLFELLLLSEHGEEARVQTQKSERPQSAALVAERDYLQTPPNPDARNSFVTPPPLDLNIDVEARQPQKLLPVMAPATLPMPARERSRLEKVVHKLAAKFAPSDSSFEFTEKGKTYTARMSHLPAQSATALDEIHLEISRKENGSDLTTEIRLRRLAFSHFAQFVDIWNPRVAVHNDELDGRFHSNTSFAVSSSGRTQPKFRGKVTTAGFEIKSGDARPFLDEAAIFLAGLETGVQTIRVPKNVNQIAAAPDSLKQIFEEETWITFERAGAFSWHSASALENLQRRKLPRAPFFIIGQEKARLHVQGVINGVVLVCAKKKIIIDDDLIYAAHQETLAQADDYLGLVSQGDIEIAPPAITGPGDLTIHAAIFAKGEFCVTQYSRGDGKAKLHLLGSLSAGTLSATEPRYATHIVFDKRFERRRPPHFPVTDKYEIVNWEEAWQIGVTKAQALGNEISASEEK
;
A
#
# COMPACT_ATOMS: atom_id res chain seq x y z
N MET A 1 -21.02 -19.09 -49.91
CA MET A 1 -20.64 -20.31 -49.17
C MET A 1 -19.65 -19.92 -48.10
N ILE A 2 -20.08 -19.93 -46.83
CA ILE A 2 -19.36 -20.15 -45.55
C ILE A 2 -20.45 -20.03 -44.45
N SER A 3 -20.34 -20.91 -43.45
CA SER A 3 -21.35 -21.39 -42.50
C SER A 3 -21.77 -20.41 -41.39
N PRO A 4 -23.02 -20.45 -40.88
CA PRO A 4 -23.37 -19.93 -39.58
C PRO A 4 -23.39 -21.06 -38.53
N LYS A 5 -22.72 -20.89 -37.40
CA LYS A 5 -22.80 -21.81 -36.27
C LYS A 5 -22.88 -21.03 -34.94
N PHE A 6 -23.83 -21.47 -34.13
CA PHE A 6 -24.05 -21.24 -32.69
C PHE A 6 -24.73 -19.94 -32.23
N ILE A 7 -26.06 -20.02 -32.14
CA ILE A 7 -26.88 -19.31 -31.14
C ILE A 7 -27.24 -20.34 -30.06
N PRO A 8 -26.99 -20.10 -28.76
CA PRO A 8 -27.40 -21.03 -27.72
C PRO A 8 -28.92 -20.98 -27.50
N THR A 9 -29.52 -22.16 -27.50
CA THR A 9 -30.94 -22.43 -27.28
C THR A 9 -31.39 -22.04 -25.87
N LEU A 10 -32.40 -21.17 -25.78
CA LEU A 10 -33.13 -20.91 -24.53
C LEU A 10 -33.92 -22.16 -24.08
N PRO A 11 -34.07 -22.41 -22.76
CA PRO A 11 -34.79 -23.56 -22.24
C PRO A 11 -36.29 -23.50 -22.62
N PRO A 12 -36.92 -24.65 -22.95
CA PRO A 12 -38.27 -24.74 -23.50
C PRO A 12 -39.40 -24.24 -22.58
N ARG A 13 -39.09 -23.88 -21.33
CA ARG A 13 -40.05 -23.31 -20.37
C ARG A 13 -40.18 -21.78 -20.46
N LEU A 14 -39.20 -21.06 -21.03
CA LEU A 14 -39.30 -19.60 -21.20
C LEU A 14 -39.98 -19.18 -22.51
N THR A 15 -39.97 -20.02 -23.55
CA THR A 15 -40.67 -19.77 -24.82
C THR A 15 -42.19 -19.80 -24.65
N HIS A 16 -42.73 -20.57 -23.71
CA HIS A 16 -44.16 -20.60 -23.42
C HIS A 16 -44.69 -19.35 -22.71
N LEU A 17 -43.87 -18.69 -21.89
CA LEU A 17 -44.28 -17.48 -21.17
C LEU A 17 -44.29 -16.24 -22.08
N LEU A 18 -43.32 -16.15 -23.00
CA LEU A 18 -43.24 -15.07 -23.99
C LEU A 18 -44.23 -15.23 -25.15
N ALA A 19 -44.65 -16.47 -25.47
CA ALA A 19 -45.71 -16.73 -26.44
C ALA A 19 -47.12 -16.37 -25.92
N LEU A 20 -47.35 -16.37 -24.59
CA LEU A 20 -48.65 -16.00 -24.01
C LEU A 20 -48.90 -14.48 -23.96
N ILE A 21 -47.85 -13.66 -24.03
CA ILE A 21 -47.94 -12.20 -23.95
C ILE A 21 -48.18 -11.55 -25.33
N ARG A 22 -47.94 -12.28 -26.43
CA ARG A 22 -47.98 -11.70 -27.78
C ARG A 22 -49.32 -11.79 -28.51
N HIS A 23 -50.32 -12.50 -27.98
CA HIS A 23 -51.65 -12.57 -28.58
C HIS A 23 -52.73 -12.77 -27.51
N LYS A 24 -53.18 -11.68 -26.87
CA LYS A 24 -54.56 -11.52 -26.38
C LYS A 24 -54.72 -10.11 -25.81
N THR A 25 -55.69 -9.37 -26.33
CA THR A 25 -56.22 -8.16 -25.70
C THR A 25 -56.75 -8.55 -24.32
N VAL A 26 -55.98 -8.27 -23.27
CA VAL A 26 -56.43 -8.44 -21.89
C VAL A 26 -57.58 -7.47 -21.68
N SER A 27 -58.77 -7.98 -21.40
CA SER A 27 -59.93 -7.12 -21.13
C SER A 27 -59.63 -6.26 -19.90
N LEU A 28 -59.99 -4.97 -19.98
CA LEU A 28 -59.81 -3.96 -18.94
C LEU A 28 -60.03 -4.47 -17.49
N PRO A 29 -61.07 -5.29 -17.18
CA PRO A 29 -61.26 -5.80 -15.83
C PRO A 29 -60.14 -6.73 -15.33
N HIS A 30 -59.49 -7.51 -16.19
CA HIS A 30 -58.39 -8.40 -15.79
C HIS A 30 -57.09 -7.63 -15.54
N ALA A 31 -56.81 -6.60 -16.34
CA ALA A 31 -55.67 -5.71 -16.10
C ALA A 31 -55.84 -4.92 -14.80
N PHE A 32 -57.06 -4.47 -14.50
CA PHE A 32 -57.39 -3.79 -13.24
C PHE A 32 -57.26 -4.73 -12.03
N ALA A 33 -57.77 -5.96 -12.13
CA ALA A 33 -57.64 -6.94 -11.05
C ALA A 33 -56.17 -7.31 -10.76
N LEU A 34 -55.35 -7.46 -11.80
CA LEU A 34 -53.92 -7.75 -11.64
C LEU A 34 -53.18 -6.57 -11.00
N SER A 35 -53.49 -5.33 -11.42
CA SER A 35 -52.93 -4.12 -10.84
C SER A 35 -53.32 -3.97 -9.36
N LEU A 36 -54.59 -4.21 -9.02
CA LEU A 36 -55.07 -4.15 -7.64
C LEU A 36 -54.36 -5.21 -6.78
N CYS A 37 -54.17 -6.43 -7.31
CA CYS A 37 -53.45 -7.50 -6.62
C CYS A 37 -51.98 -7.11 -6.35
N CYS A 38 -51.29 -6.53 -7.32
CA CYS A 38 -49.92 -6.03 -7.13
C CYS A 38 -49.83 -4.92 -6.06
N HIS A 39 -50.81 -4.01 -6.01
CA HIS A 39 -50.84 -2.95 -5.00
C HIS A 39 -51.09 -3.50 -3.59
N VAL A 40 -51.98 -4.49 -3.44
CA VAL A 40 -52.24 -5.15 -2.15
C VAL A 40 -51.00 -5.88 -1.65
N VAL A 41 -50.31 -6.62 -2.54
CA VAL A 41 -49.05 -7.30 -2.19
C VAL A 41 -47.97 -6.27 -1.80
N GLY A 42 -47.85 -5.17 -2.53
CA GLY A 42 -46.92 -4.08 -2.21
C GLY A 42 -47.19 -3.44 -0.85
N LEU A 43 -48.46 -3.18 -0.52
CA LEU A 43 -48.86 -2.64 0.79
C LEU A 43 -48.61 -3.62 1.95
N LEU A 44 -48.84 -4.91 1.74
CA LEU A 44 -48.53 -5.94 2.74
C LEU A 44 -47.03 -6.06 3.00
N LEU A 45 -46.20 -5.95 1.95
CA LEU A 45 -44.74 -5.93 2.07
C LEU A 45 -44.25 -4.67 2.79
N LEU A 46 -44.83 -3.51 2.51
CA LEU A 46 -44.54 -2.27 3.21
C LEU A 46 -44.94 -2.33 4.70
N ALA A 47 -46.11 -2.89 5.01
CA ALA A 47 -46.55 -3.10 6.39
C ALA A 47 -45.65 -4.09 7.14
N PHE A 48 -45.22 -5.17 6.48
CA PHE A 48 -44.28 -6.14 7.04
C PHE A 48 -42.92 -5.50 7.35
N LEU A 49 -42.36 -4.72 6.42
CA LEU A 49 -41.11 -4.01 6.61
C LEU A 49 -41.24 -2.93 7.70
N ALA A 50 -42.33 -2.17 7.72
CA ALA A 50 -42.59 -1.19 8.77
C ALA A 50 -42.68 -1.86 10.16
N ASN A 51 -43.28 -3.05 10.25
CA ASN A 51 -43.37 -3.81 11.50
C ASN A 51 -41.99 -4.32 11.96
N ILE A 52 -41.08 -4.68 11.04
CA ILE A 52 -39.69 -5.04 11.37
C ILE A 52 -38.94 -3.84 11.99
N PHE A 53 -39.20 -2.62 11.52
CA PHE A 53 -38.50 -1.43 12.02
C PHE A 53 -39.13 -0.81 13.28
N TYR A 54 -40.38 -1.13 13.61
CA TYR A 54 -41.11 -0.53 14.74
C TYR A 54 -41.21 -1.40 16.00
N GLN A 55 -40.70 -2.63 16.01
CA GLN A 55 -40.62 -3.39 17.26
C GLN A 55 -39.37 -3.01 18.06
N PRO A 56 -39.51 -2.50 19.30
CA PRO A 56 -38.37 -2.26 20.18
C PRO A 56 -37.71 -3.59 20.54
N ALA A 57 -36.38 -3.59 20.57
CA ALA A 57 -35.54 -4.73 20.90
C ALA A 57 -35.70 -5.16 22.36
N THR A 58 -36.80 -5.84 22.69
CA THR A 58 -37.00 -6.49 23.98
C THR A 58 -37.82 -7.74 23.80
N THR A 59 -37.19 -8.82 23.34
CA THR A 59 -37.37 -10.24 23.73
C THR A 59 -36.76 -11.15 22.66
N PHE A 60 -35.43 -11.31 22.72
CA PHE A 60 -34.79 -12.53 22.23
C PHE A 60 -34.08 -13.14 23.44
N GLU A 61 -34.67 -14.20 24.01
CA GLU A 61 -34.00 -15.01 25.00
C GLU A 61 -32.89 -15.84 24.32
N PRO A 62 -31.64 -15.79 24.80
CA PRO A 62 -30.62 -16.73 24.39
C PRO A 62 -30.73 -18.01 25.24
N VAL A 63 -30.97 -19.14 24.56
CA VAL A 63 -30.79 -20.46 25.16
C VAL A 63 -29.30 -20.67 25.48
N LEU A 64 -29.03 -20.79 26.78
CA LEU A 64 -27.86 -21.36 27.47
C LEU A 64 -26.62 -21.71 26.63
N PHE A 65 -25.51 -21.03 26.92
CA PHE A 65 -24.22 -21.70 27.14
C PHE A 65 -23.57 -21.08 28.38
N GLU A 66 -23.54 -21.85 29.47
CA GLU A 66 -22.76 -21.55 30.67
C GLU A 66 -21.26 -21.61 30.34
N LEU A 67 -20.53 -20.56 30.71
CA LEU A 67 -19.23 -20.71 31.38
C LEU A 67 -18.89 -19.43 32.13
N LEU A 68 -18.87 -19.58 33.45
CA LEU A 68 -18.45 -18.63 34.48
C LEU A 68 -17.05 -18.06 34.21
N LEU A 69 -16.88 -16.74 34.41
CA LEU A 69 -15.93 -16.19 35.39
C LEU A 69 -16.18 -14.69 35.62
N LEU A 70 -16.08 -14.32 36.91
CA LEU A 70 -16.44 -13.08 37.58
C LEU A 70 -15.45 -11.91 37.38
N SER A 71 -15.96 -10.67 37.53
CA SER A 71 -15.36 -9.46 38.14
C SER A 71 -15.85 -8.21 37.37
N GLU A 72 -16.86 -7.47 37.85
CA GLU A 72 -16.88 -6.42 38.91
C GLU A 72 -16.51 -4.99 38.44
N HIS A 73 -17.39 -4.05 38.82
CA HIS A 73 -17.25 -2.57 38.88
C HIS A 73 -17.11 -1.82 37.54
N GLY A 74 -17.77 -0.70 37.27
CA GLY A 74 -18.56 0.21 38.08
C GLY A 74 -18.57 1.59 37.39
N GLU A 75 -19.57 2.40 37.74
CA GLU A 75 -19.68 3.87 37.53
C GLU A 75 -20.11 4.45 36.17
N GLU A 76 -21.37 4.88 36.19
CA GLU A 76 -21.90 6.03 35.47
C GLU A 76 -21.18 7.32 35.85
N ALA A 77 -20.86 8.17 34.87
CA ALA A 77 -20.73 9.61 35.10
C ALA A 77 -21.23 10.40 33.90
N ARG A 78 -22.38 11.01 34.15
CA ARG A 78 -23.10 12.02 33.38
C ARG A 78 -22.31 13.34 33.45
N VAL A 79 -21.89 13.92 32.32
CA VAL A 79 -21.42 15.32 32.28
C VAL A 79 -22.10 16.08 31.16
N GLN A 80 -22.74 17.16 31.58
CA GLN A 80 -23.49 18.12 30.81
C GLN A 80 -22.59 18.95 29.88
N THR A 81 -23.15 19.22 28.72
CA THR A 81 -22.84 20.31 27.80
C THR A 81 -22.63 21.65 28.50
N GLN A 82 -21.51 22.30 28.23
CA GLN A 82 -21.38 23.75 28.31
C GLN A 82 -20.89 24.34 26.98
N LYS A 83 -21.80 25.12 26.42
CA LYS A 83 -21.69 26.05 25.30
C LYS A 83 -20.66 27.13 25.67
N SER A 84 -19.61 27.29 24.87
CA SER A 84 -18.67 28.41 24.98
C SER A 84 -18.63 29.18 23.66
N GLU A 85 -18.79 30.48 23.81
CA GLU A 85 -19.00 31.48 22.77
C GLU A 85 -17.67 31.88 22.11
N ARG A 86 -17.73 32.11 20.79
CA ARG A 86 -16.72 32.83 20.02
C ARG A 86 -16.58 34.27 20.53
N PRO A 87 -15.39 34.85 20.33
CA PRO A 87 -15.33 36.16 19.70
C PRO A 87 -14.54 36.10 18.38
N GLN A 88 -15.15 36.73 17.38
CA GLN A 88 -14.50 37.23 16.18
C GLN A 88 -13.64 38.45 16.54
N SER A 89 -12.59 38.69 15.75
CA SER A 89 -11.88 39.97 15.45
C SER A 89 -10.37 39.71 15.43
N ALA A 90 -9.52 40.26 14.56
CA ALA A 90 -9.66 41.12 13.40
C ALA A 90 -8.32 41.02 12.65
N ALA A 91 -8.36 41.38 11.38
CA ALA A 91 -7.22 41.42 10.48
C ALA A 91 -6.17 42.46 10.90
N LEU A 92 -4.89 42.19 10.60
CA LEU A 92 -3.91 43.25 10.36
C LEU A 92 -2.94 42.81 9.26
N VAL A 93 -3.08 43.51 8.16
CA VAL A 93 -2.18 43.58 7.00
C VAL A 93 -0.90 44.29 7.44
N ALA A 94 0.26 43.70 7.14
CA ALA A 94 1.53 44.42 7.11
C ALA A 94 2.39 43.87 5.96
N GLU A 95 2.35 44.64 4.88
CA GLU A 95 3.24 44.60 3.72
C GLU A 95 4.47 45.47 4.05
N ARG A 96 5.70 44.95 3.82
CA ARG A 96 6.78 45.64 3.06
C ARG A 96 8.17 45.01 3.25
N ASP A 97 8.81 44.88 2.08
CA ASP A 97 10.19 45.20 1.76
C ASP A 97 11.32 44.54 2.57
N TYR A 98 11.88 43.46 2.02
CA TYR A 98 13.32 43.25 2.08
C TYR A 98 13.95 43.12 0.69
N LEU A 99 14.88 44.04 0.51
CA LEU A 99 15.74 44.33 -0.60
C LEU A 99 16.49 43.13 -1.19
N GLN A 100 16.56 43.19 -2.51
CA GLN A 100 17.44 42.47 -3.41
C GLN A 100 18.92 42.62 -2.98
N THR A 101 19.65 41.51 -2.93
CA THR A 101 21.11 41.48 -3.01
C THR A 101 21.52 40.98 -4.40
N PRO A 102 22.47 41.64 -5.09
CA PRO A 102 22.88 41.25 -6.44
C PRO A 102 23.76 39.98 -6.43
N PRO A 103 23.73 39.18 -7.52
CA PRO A 103 24.52 37.98 -7.63
C PRO A 103 26.01 38.31 -7.87
N ASN A 104 26.87 37.69 -7.07
CA ASN A 104 28.31 37.67 -7.20
C ASN A 104 28.71 36.92 -8.49
N PRO A 105 29.37 37.55 -9.49
CA PRO A 105 29.71 36.91 -10.74
C PRO A 105 31.20 36.54 -10.78
N ASP A 106 31.71 35.76 -9.82
CA ASP A 106 33.07 35.20 -9.93
C ASP A 106 33.23 33.91 -9.11
N ALA A 107 32.96 32.78 -9.76
CA ALA A 107 33.42 31.46 -9.33
C ALA A 107 33.64 30.57 -10.57
N ARG A 108 34.60 30.95 -11.41
CA ARG A 108 35.15 30.09 -12.46
C ARG A 108 36.33 29.29 -11.89
N ASN A 109 36.26 27.98 -12.10
CA ASN A 109 37.36 27.04 -12.34
C ASN A 109 38.61 27.15 -11.45
N SER A 110 38.69 26.28 -10.45
CA SER A 110 39.96 25.77 -9.93
C SER A 110 39.81 24.31 -9.52
N PHE A 111 39.86 23.41 -10.51
CA PHE A 111 40.17 22.00 -10.26
C PHE A 111 41.66 21.91 -9.94
N VAL A 112 41.97 21.83 -8.65
CA VAL A 112 43.29 21.44 -8.18
C VAL A 112 43.39 19.92 -8.31
N THR A 113 44.20 19.46 -9.25
CA THR A 113 44.65 18.06 -9.32
C THR A 113 45.35 17.69 -8.01
N PRO A 114 44.95 16.60 -7.31
CA PRO A 114 45.68 16.12 -6.16
C PRO A 114 47.06 15.58 -6.58
N PRO A 115 48.09 15.71 -5.72
CA PRO A 115 49.40 15.14 -5.98
C PRO A 115 49.33 13.60 -6.05
N PRO A 116 50.18 12.95 -6.86
CA PRO A 116 50.24 11.50 -6.90
C PRO A 116 50.68 10.95 -5.54
N LEU A 117 49.84 10.08 -4.98
CA LEU A 117 50.17 9.27 -3.81
C LEU A 117 51.15 8.17 -4.25
N ASP A 118 52.41 8.35 -3.90
CA ASP A 118 53.46 7.36 -4.07
C ASP A 118 53.40 6.37 -2.89
N LEU A 119 52.55 5.34 -3.04
CA LEU A 119 52.44 4.22 -2.11
C LEU A 119 53.23 3.04 -2.67
N ASN A 120 54.56 3.06 -2.47
CA ASN A 120 55.36 1.85 -2.51
C ASN A 120 55.06 1.02 -1.25
N ILE A 121 54.02 0.19 -1.34
CA ILE A 121 53.81 -0.93 -0.43
C ILE A 121 54.54 -2.11 -1.06
N ASP A 122 55.58 -2.59 -0.40
CA ASP A 122 56.20 -3.89 -0.69
C ASP A 122 55.15 -4.99 -0.48
N VAL A 123 54.44 -5.33 -1.56
CA VAL A 123 53.59 -6.51 -1.63
C VAL A 123 54.52 -7.70 -1.80
N GLU A 124 54.91 -8.28 -0.67
CA GLU A 124 55.50 -9.61 -0.64
C GLU A 124 54.56 -10.57 -1.37
N ALA A 125 55.02 -11.07 -2.53
CA ALA A 125 54.24 -11.92 -3.42
C ALA A 125 53.94 -13.25 -2.71
N ARG A 126 52.83 -13.31 -1.96
CA ARG A 126 52.22 -14.59 -1.57
C ARG A 126 51.85 -15.32 -2.85
N GLN A 127 52.56 -16.41 -3.12
CA GLN A 127 52.22 -17.35 -4.16
C GLN A 127 50.70 -17.63 -4.10
N PRO A 128 49.98 -17.55 -5.24
CA PRO A 128 48.57 -17.90 -5.26
C PRO A 128 48.46 -19.35 -4.79
N GLN A 129 47.91 -19.54 -3.60
CA GLN A 129 47.43 -20.86 -3.21
C GLN A 129 46.48 -21.30 -4.31
N LYS A 130 46.86 -22.38 -4.99
CA LYS A 130 46.07 -23.04 -6.03
C LYS A 130 44.80 -23.54 -5.37
N LEU A 131 43.79 -22.66 -5.27
CA LEU A 131 42.45 -23.01 -4.85
C LEU A 131 41.99 -24.10 -5.82
N LEU A 132 41.84 -25.32 -5.29
CA LEU A 132 41.21 -26.40 -6.03
C LEU A 132 39.86 -25.88 -6.56
N PRO A 133 39.49 -26.18 -7.81
CA PRO A 133 38.19 -25.80 -8.32
C PRO A 133 37.14 -26.40 -7.39
N VAL A 134 36.41 -25.53 -6.69
CA VAL A 134 35.20 -25.94 -5.97
C VAL A 134 34.27 -26.46 -7.05
N MET A 135 34.12 -27.79 -7.13
CA MET A 135 33.22 -28.42 -8.09
C MET A 135 31.84 -27.81 -7.87
N ALA A 136 31.30 -27.16 -8.90
CA ALA A 136 29.94 -26.65 -8.84
C ALA A 136 29.00 -27.82 -8.51
N PRO A 137 28.05 -27.64 -7.58
CA PRO A 137 27.11 -28.71 -7.22
C PRO A 137 26.38 -29.19 -8.47
N ALA A 138 26.25 -30.51 -8.61
CA ALA A 138 25.53 -31.09 -9.74
C ALA A 138 24.07 -30.63 -9.70
N THR A 139 23.55 -30.20 -10.85
CA THR A 139 22.18 -29.69 -10.98
C THR A 139 21.34 -30.54 -11.93
N LEU A 140 20.04 -30.64 -11.65
CA LEU A 140 19.04 -31.31 -12.47
C LEU A 140 17.94 -30.30 -12.85
N PRO A 141 17.68 -30.06 -14.15
CA PRO A 141 16.66 -29.10 -14.58
C PRO A 141 15.27 -29.41 -14.01
N MET A 142 14.56 -28.39 -13.52
CA MET A 142 13.20 -28.55 -13.02
C MET A 142 12.19 -28.48 -14.19
N PRO A 143 11.33 -29.49 -14.39
CA PRO A 143 10.31 -29.44 -15.45
C PRO A 143 9.35 -28.25 -15.26
N ALA A 144 9.03 -27.52 -16.33
CA ALA A 144 8.17 -26.32 -16.26
C ALA A 144 6.80 -26.55 -15.58
N ARG A 145 6.21 -27.74 -15.78
CA ARG A 145 4.95 -28.12 -15.12
C ARG A 145 5.10 -28.36 -13.62
N GLU A 146 6.26 -28.85 -13.18
CA GLU A 146 6.58 -29.03 -11.76
C GLU A 146 6.84 -27.67 -11.12
N ARG A 147 7.64 -26.82 -11.78
CA ARG A 147 7.87 -25.43 -11.38
C ARG A 147 6.57 -24.66 -11.17
N SER A 148 5.67 -24.62 -12.16
CA SER A 148 4.40 -23.88 -12.02
C SER A 148 3.52 -24.38 -10.86
N ARG A 149 3.64 -25.65 -10.45
CA ARG A 149 2.94 -26.16 -9.25
C ARG A 149 3.63 -25.74 -7.98
N LEU A 150 4.96 -25.88 -7.91
CA LEU A 150 5.74 -25.44 -6.77
C LEU A 150 5.55 -23.95 -6.52
N GLU A 151 5.50 -23.12 -7.55
CA GLU A 151 5.19 -21.69 -7.43
C GLU A 151 3.86 -21.42 -6.71
N LYS A 152 2.81 -22.17 -7.05
CA LYS A 152 1.52 -22.09 -6.35
C LYS A 152 1.61 -22.54 -4.91
N VAL A 153 2.41 -23.56 -4.61
CA VAL A 153 2.67 -24.02 -3.24
C VAL A 153 3.43 -22.95 -2.45
N VAL A 154 4.48 -22.37 -3.04
CA VAL A 154 5.30 -21.30 -2.47
C VAL A 154 4.42 -20.12 -2.05
N HIS A 155 3.55 -19.63 -2.92
CA HIS A 155 2.61 -18.55 -2.56
C HIS A 155 1.66 -18.94 -1.43
N LYS A 156 1.15 -20.18 -1.42
CA LYS A 156 0.29 -20.67 -0.31
C LYS A 156 1.04 -20.77 1.01
N LEU A 157 2.31 -21.19 0.98
CA LEU A 157 3.16 -21.29 2.17
C LEU A 157 3.52 -19.90 2.69
N ALA A 158 3.93 -18.97 1.83
CA ALA A 158 4.21 -17.59 2.20
C ALA A 158 3.02 -16.91 2.88
N ALA A 159 1.79 -17.13 2.39
CA ALA A 159 0.58 -16.59 3.00
C ALA A 159 0.28 -17.13 4.41
N LYS A 160 0.86 -18.28 4.78
CA LYS A 160 0.70 -18.92 6.10
C LYS A 160 1.89 -18.68 7.03
N PHE A 161 2.94 -18.02 6.54
CA PHE A 161 4.17 -17.87 7.30
C PHE A 161 3.96 -17.06 8.57
N ALA A 162 4.41 -17.61 9.69
CA ALA A 162 4.63 -16.88 10.93
C ALA A 162 6.13 -16.55 11.06
N PRO A 163 6.55 -15.47 11.76
CA PRO A 163 7.96 -15.03 11.83
C PRO A 163 8.95 -16.01 12.48
N SER A 164 8.54 -17.25 12.75
CA SER A 164 9.35 -18.34 13.29
C SER A 164 9.69 -19.34 12.21
N ASP A 165 10.89 -19.91 12.28
CA ASP A 165 11.32 -20.99 11.39
C ASP A 165 10.29 -22.13 11.39
N SER A 166 9.88 -22.54 10.21
CA SER A 166 8.77 -23.48 10.01
C SER A 166 9.13 -24.52 8.96
N SER A 167 8.76 -25.77 9.23
CA SER A 167 8.94 -26.89 8.29
C SER A 167 7.59 -27.50 7.94
N PHE A 168 7.36 -27.73 6.65
CA PHE A 168 6.11 -28.27 6.13
C PHE A 168 6.39 -29.45 5.21
N GLU A 169 5.61 -30.51 5.35
CA GLU A 169 5.60 -31.61 4.39
C GLU A 169 4.36 -31.51 3.51
N PHE A 170 4.52 -31.75 2.22
CA PHE A 170 3.39 -31.78 1.29
C PHE A 170 3.64 -32.79 0.16
N THR A 171 2.55 -33.33 -0.38
CA THR A 171 2.60 -34.30 -1.47
C THR A 171 2.01 -33.68 -2.73
N GLU A 172 2.76 -33.73 -3.83
CA GLU A 172 2.31 -33.29 -5.14
C GLU A 172 2.55 -34.43 -6.15
N LYS A 173 1.46 -34.95 -6.74
CA LYS A 173 1.49 -36.08 -7.69
C LYS A 173 2.25 -37.33 -7.18
N GLY A 174 2.04 -37.69 -5.93
CA GLY A 174 2.66 -38.87 -5.32
C GLY A 174 4.14 -38.70 -4.97
N LYS A 175 4.73 -37.50 -5.19
CA LYS A 175 6.05 -37.14 -4.68
C LYS A 175 5.88 -36.34 -3.40
N THR A 176 6.62 -36.71 -2.36
CA THR A 176 6.66 -35.98 -1.08
C THR A 176 7.79 -34.96 -1.10
N TYR A 177 7.48 -33.74 -0.66
CA TYR A 177 8.40 -32.62 -0.55
C TYR A 177 8.44 -32.14 0.90
N THR A 178 9.59 -31.62 1.30
CA THR A 178 9.78 -30.92 2.57
C THR A 178 10.19 -29.49 2.27
N ALA A 179 9.42 -28.53 2.77
CA ALA A 179 9.69 -27.10 2.68
C ALA A 179 10.16 -26.57 4.04
N ARG A 180 11.33 -25.94 4.08
CA ARG A 180 11.85 -25.24 5.27
C ARG A 180 11.91 -23.75 5.01
N MET A 181 11.27 -22.98 5.87
CA MET A 181 11.19 -21.53 5.78
C MET A 181 11.95 -20.90 6.94
N SER A 182 12.81 -19.95 6.61
CA SER A 182 13.58 -19.15 7.57
C SER A 182 13.31 -17.67 7.36
N HIS A 183 13.05 -16.94 8.46
CA HIS A 183 12.82 -15.50 8.41
C HIS A 183 14.15 -14.75 8.38
N LEU A 184 14.31 -13.86 7.40
CA LEU A 184 15.44 -12.94 7.30
C LEU A 184 14.92 -11.51 7.60
N PRO A 185 15.03 -11.03 8.84
CA PRO A 185 14.52 -9.71 9.21
C PRO A 185 15.25 -8.60 8.46
N ALA A 186 14.57 -7.47 8.24
CA ALA A 186 15.15 -6.28 7.62
C ALA A 186 16.44 -5.84 8.34
N GLN A 187 17.54 -5.72 7.60
CA GLN A 187 18.86 -5.36 8.14
C GLN A 187 19.02 -3.87 8.48
N SER A 188 18.06 -3.03 8.08
CA SER A 188 18.03 -1.60 8.39
C SER A 188 16.58 -1.09 8.41
N ALA A 189 16.37 0.12 8.94
CA ALA A 189 15.04 0.72 9.02
C ALA A 189 14.33 0.85 7.65
N THR A 190 15.09 1.00 6.56
CA THR A 190 14.58 1.14 5.19
C THR A 190 14.62 -0.16 4.39
N ALA A 191 15.18 -1.24 4.94
CA ALA A 191 15.17 -2.56 4.31
C ALA A 191 13.81 -3.26 4.49
N LEU A 192 13.63 -4.32 3.74
CA LEU A 192 12.43 -5.17 3.73
C LEU A 192 12.79 -6.54 4.34
N ASP A 193 11.78 -7.17 4.95
CA ASP A 193 11.92 -8.54 5.44
C ASP A 193 11.94 -9.51 4.24
N GLU A 194 12.74 -10.56 4.36
CA GLU A 194 12.78 -11.64 3.38
C GLU A 194 12.48 -12.99 4.05
N ILE A 195 12.03 -13.95 3.25
CA ILE A 195 11.93 -15.35 3.62
C ILE A 195 12.89 -16.11 2.72
N HIS A 196 13.72 -16.95 3.33
CA HIS A 196 14.46 -17.96 2.62
C HIS A 196 13.73 -19.30 2.75
N LEU A 197 13.28 -19.84 1.62
CA LEU A 197 12.54 -21.09 1.50
C LEU A 197 13.38 -22.12 0.75
N GLU A 198 13.73 -23.19 1.45
CA GLU A 198 14.35 -24.39 0.89
C GLU A 198 13.25 -25.43 0.63
N ILE A 199 13.12 -25.91 -0.60
CA ILE A 199 12.25 -27.06 -0.93
C ILE A 199 13.15 -28.24 -1.26
N SER A 200 12.88 -29.38 -0.62
CA SER A 200 13.65 -30.61 -0.82
C SER A 200 12.73 -31.80 -1.13
N ARG A 201 13.24 -32.79 -1.87
CA ARG A 201 12.60 -34.09 -2.11
C ARG A 201 13.64 -35.18 -2.31
N LYS A 202 13.27 -36.43 -2.02
CA LYS A 202 14.10 -37.60 -2.34
C LYS A 202 13.73 -38.18 -3.70
N GLU A 203 14.73 -38.43 -4.54
CA GLU A 203 14.57 -39.14 -5.81
C GLU A 203 15.80 -40.04 -6.05
N ASN A 204 15.57 -41.33 -6.31
CA ASN A 204 16.63 -42.32 -6.56
C ASN A 204 17.74 -42.36 -5.48
N GLY A 205 17.37 -42.16 -4.21
CA GLY A 205 18.32 -42.16 -3.08
C GLY A 205 19.12 -40.87 -2.90
N SER A 206 18.94 -39.87 -3.77
CA SER A 206 19.54 -38.53 -3.66
C SER A 206 18.55 -37.52 -3.10
N ASP A 207 19.04 -36.56 -2.32
CA ASP A 207 18.27 -35.39 -1.89
C ASP A 207 18.37 -34.32 -2.99
N LEU A 208 17.23 -33.89 -3.52
CA LEU A 208 17.13 -32.80 -4.47
C LEU A 208 16.63 -31.57 -3.74
N THR A 209 17.35 -30.45 -3.81
CA THR A 209 17.00 -29.20 -3.13
C THR A 209 16.87 -28.04 -4.12
N THR A 210 16.08 -27.04 -3.80
CA THR A 210 15.97 -25.77 -4.54
C THR A 210 15.72 -24.65 -3.55
N GLU A 211 16.37 -23.51 -3.76
CA GLU A 211 16.26 -22.35 -2.90
C GLU A 211 15.42 -21.25 -3.55
N ILE A 212 14.58 -20.63 -2.74
CA ILE A 212 13.67 -19.55 -3.12
C ILE A 212 13.80 -18.43 -2.11
N ARG A 213 14.03 -17.22 -2.60
CA ARG A 213 13.93 -16.00 -1.79
C ARG A 213 12.64 -15.29 -2.09
N LEU A 214 11.91 -14.98 -1.03
CA LEU A 214 10.72 -14.15 -1.11
C LEU A 214 10.94 -12.86 -0.34
N ARG A 215 10.45 -11.75 -0.89
CA ARG A 215 10.47 -10.45 -0.23
C ARG A 215 9.08 -10.08 0.22
N ARG A 216 8.99 -9.61 1.46
CA ARG A 216 7.74 -9.07 1.99
C ARG A 216 7.48 -7.69 1.39
N LEU A 217 6.30 -7.51 0.80
CA LEU A 217 5.92 -6.23 0.21
C LEU A 217 5.57 -5.21 1.30
N ALA A 218 6.07 -3.99 1.17
CA ALA A 218 5.58 -2.86 1.95
C ALA A 218 4.37 -2.21 1.28
N PHE A 219 3.53 -1.51 2.04
CA PHE A 219 2.45 -0.70 1.46
C PHE A 219 2.98 0.36 0.50
N SER A 220 4.24 0.80 0.69
CA SER A 220 4.92 1.70 -0.23
C SER A 220 5.27 1.09 -1.59
N HIS A 221 5.01 -0.20 -1.83
CA HIS A 221 5.19 -0.85 -3.15
C HIS A 221 3.99 -0.65 -4.09
N PHE A 222 2.91 -0.07 -3.58
CA PHE A 222 1.74 0.26 -4.37
C PHE A 222 1.76 1.75 -4.66
N ALA A 223 1.60 2.15 -5.93
CA ALA A 223 1.31 3.54 -6.26
C ALA A 223 0.06 3.99 -5.49
N GLN A 224 -0.96 3.13 -5.51
CA GLN A 224 -2.14 3.31 -4.68
C GLN A 224 -2.68 1.99 -4.12
N PHE A 225 -2.99 1.99 -2.82
CA PHE A 225 -3.69 0.92 -2.13
C PHE A 225 -4.89 1.50 -1.37
N VAL A 226 -6.05 0.85 -1.47
CA VAL A 226 -7.25 1.22 -0.70
C VAL A 226 -7.88 -0.01 -0.05
N ASP A 227 -8.12 0.05 1.25
CA ASP A 227 -8.76 -1.04 1.98
C ASP A 227 -10.27 -1.10 1.67
N ILE A 228 -10.99 -0.03 1.96
CA ILE A 228 -12.43 0.09 1.73
C ILE A 228 -12.66 1.28 0.81
N TRP A 229 -12.97 0.99 -0.45
CA TRP A 229 -13.27 2.01 -1.43
C TRP A 229 -14.57 2.71 -1.09
N ASN A 230 -14.55 4.04 -1.06
CA ASN A 230 -15.75 4.83 -0.84
C ASN A 230 -16.64 4.75 -2.09
N PRO A 231 -17.87 4.20 -2.00
CA PRO A 231 -18.72 3.99 -3.18
C PRO A 231 -19.21 5.30 -3.83
N ARG A 232 -19.02 6.44 -3.16
CA ARG A 232 -19.34 7.78 -3.70
C ARG A 232 -18.16 8.45 -4.40
N VAL A 233 -16.99 7.82 -4.40
CA VAL A 233 -15.78 8.32 -5.04
C VAL A 233 -15.49 7.45 -6.24
N ALA A 234 -15.25 8.08 -7.39
CA ALA A 234 -14.80 7.41 -8.60
C ALA A 234 -13.43 7.93 -8.98
N VAL A 235 -12.58 7.05 -9.50
CA VAL A 235 -11.37 7.46 -10.22
C VAL A 235 -11.82 8.11 -11.52
N HIS A 236 -11.39 9.35 -11.77
CA HIS A 236 -11.93 10.16 -12.87
C HIS A 236 -10.81 10.75 -13.73
N ASN A 237 -10.35 12.00 -13.58
CA ASN A 237 -9.19 12.50 -14.37
C ASN A 237 -7.83 12.07 -13.80
N ASP A 238 -7.78 10.96 -13.07
CA ASP A 238 -6.58 10.55 -12.38
C ASP A 238 -5.63 9.77 -13.32
N GLU A 239 -4.33 10.06 -13.21
CA GLU A 239 -3.27 9.27 -13.82
C GLU A 239 -2.46 8.56 -12.72
N LEU A 240 -2.40 7.23 -12.80
CA LEU A 240 -1.78 6.37 -11.79
C LEU A 240 -0.70 5.51 -12.46
N ASP A 241 0.56 5.82 -12.19
CA ASP A 241 1.72 5.08 -12.67
C ASP A 241 2.32 4.21 -11.56
N GLY A 242 2.08 2.90 -11.65
CA GLY A 242 2.57 1.88 -10.73
C GLY A 242 1.48 0.93 -10.27
N ARG A 243 1.80 0.04 -9.32
CA ARG A 243 0.88 -1.01 -8.86
C ARG A 243 -0.33 -0.39 -8.17
N PHE A 244 -1.53 -0.84 -8.55
CA PHE A 244 -2.78 -0.45 -7.91
C PHE A 244 -3.45 -1.67 -7.26
N HIS A 245 -3.95 -1.50 -6.04
CA HIS A 245 -4.78 -2.51 -5.39
C HIS A 245 -5.94 -1.90 -4.60
N SER A 246 -7.12 -2.52 -4.71
CA SER A 246 -8.24 -2.26 -3.81
C SER A 246 -8.77 -3.56 -3.20
N ASN A 247 -8.91 -3.61 -1.89
CA ASN A 247 -9.51 -4.75 -1.18
C ASN A 247 -11.04 -4.87 -1.42
N THR A 248 -11.63 -3.91 -2.12
CA THR A 248 -13.05 -3.88 -2.48
C THR A 248 -13.22 -3.44 -3.95
N SER A 249 -14.42 -3.65 -4.52
CA SER A 249 -14.76 -3.06 -5.82
C SER A 249 -14.67 -1.54 -5.76
N PHE A 250 -14.10 -0.92 -6.79
CA PHE A 250 -13.98 0.53 -6.91
C PHE A 250 -14.74 1.06 -8.11
N ALA A 251 -15.00 2.36 -8.11
CA ALA A 251 -15.69 3.04 -9.20
C ALA A 251 -14.70 3.79 -10.10
N VAL A 252 -14.96 3.75 -11.40
CA VAL A 252 -14.23 4.49 -12.43
C VAL A 252 -15.24 5.27 -13.24
N SER A 253 -15.00 6.57 -13.43
CA SER A 253 -15.81 7.44 -14.29
C SER A 253 -14.97 7.84 -15.50
N SER A 254 -15.47 7.50 -16.67
CA SER A 254 -14.89 7.76 -17.98
C SER A 254 -15.95 8.43 -18.84
N SER A 255 -15.79 9.74 -19.07
CA SER A 255 -16.67 10.55 -19.91
C SER A 255 -15.90 11.06 -21.12
N GLY A 256 -16.57 11.60 -22.14
CA GLY A 256 -15.89 12.04 -23.37
C GLY A 256 -14.75 13.07 -23.19
N ARG A 257 -14.64 13.71 -22.02
CA ARG A 257 -13.53 14.61 -21.65
C ARG A 257 -12.66 14.10 -20.51
N THR A 258 -13.04 12.96 -19.90
CA THR A 258 -12.35 12.40 -18.75
C THR A 258 -12.00 10.95 -19.02
N GLN A 259 -10.72 10.63 -18.97
CA GLN A 259 -10.27 9.26 -19.12
C GLN A 259 -9.18 8.97 -18.08
N PRO A 260 -9.50 8.25 -16.99
CA PRO A 260 -8.50 7.83 -16.03
C PRO A 260 -7.53 6.87 -16.69
N LYS A 261 -6.27 6.91 -16.25
CA LYS A 261 -5.22 6.05 -16.79
C LYS A 261 -4.49 5.33 -15.67
N PHE A 262 -4.55 4.01 -15.72
CA PHE A 262 -3.72 3.12 -14.92
C PHE A 262 -2.62 2.57 -15.81
N ARG A 263 -1.38 3.02 -15.58
CA ARG A 263 -0.21 2.58 -16.36
C ARG A 263 0.40 1.30 -15.83
N GLY A 264 0.21 1.02 -14.54
CA GLY A 264 0.64 -0.22 -13.89
C GLY A 264 -0.49 -1.25 -13.74
N LYS A 265 -0.12 -2.47 -13.32
CA LYS A 265 -1.07 -3.57 -13.11
C LYS A 265 -2.09 -3.18 -12.03
N VAL A 266 -3.36 -3.36 -12.37
CA VAL A 266 -4.49 -3.11 -11.47
C VAL A 266 -5.01 -4.43 -10.93
N THR A 267 -5.17 -4.49 -9.60
CA THR A 267 -5.73 -5.65 -8.92
C THR A 267 -6.86 -5.22 -7.98
N THR A 268 -7.89 -6.05 -7.83
CA THR A 268 -8.93 -5.82 -6.83
C THR A 268 -9.48 -7.14 -6.30
N ALA A 269 -9.79 -7.18 -5.00
CA ALA A 269 -10.50 -8.32 -4.42
C ALA A 269 -12.01 -8.29 -4.75
N GLY A 270 -12.53 -7.15 -5.23
CA GLY A 270 -13.85 -7.07 -5.84
C GLY A 270 -13.90 -7.86 -7.15
N PHE A 271 -15.08 -8.35 -7.52
CA PHE A 271 -15.30 -9.07 -8.78
C PHE A 271 -15.72 -8.16 -9.94
N GLU A 272 -16.01 -6.89 -9.65
CA GLU A 272 -16.53 -5.92 -10.61
C GLU A 272 -15.87 -4.55 -10.44
N ILE A 273 -15.77 -3.82 -11.55
CA ILE A 273 -15.49 -2.38 -11.58
C ILE A 273 -16.81 -1.66 -11.80
N LYS A 274 -17.09 -0.68 -10.94
CA LYS A 274 -18.32 0.11 -11.04
C LYS A 274 -18.10 1.26 -12.01
N SER A 275 -19.05 1.50 -12.91
CA SER A 275 -19.08 2.75 -13.66
C SER A 275 -19.61 3.86 -12.76
N GLY A 276 -18.87 4.96 -12.66
CA GLY A 276 -19.32 6.19 -12.00
C GLY A 276 -20.27 7.03 -12.86
N ASP A 277 -20.47 6.65 -14.14
CA ASP A 277 -21.25 7.40 -15.11
C ASP A 277 -22.65 6.81 -15.35
N ALA A 278 -23.56 7.66 -15.84
CA ALA A 278 -24.88 7.24 -16.26
C ALA A 278 -24.88 6.32 -17.51
N ARG A 279 -23.75 6.24 -18.25
CA ARG A 279 -23.57 5.33 -19.38
C ARG A 279 -22.57 4.25 -18.99
N PRO A 280 -22.94 2.95 -19.06
CA PRO A 280 -22.15 1.87 -18.47
C PRO A 280 -20.94 1.42 -19.31
N PHE A 281 -20.64 2.04 -20.45
CA PHE A 281 -19.59 1.53 -21.34
C PHE A 281 -18.21 2.06 -20.90
N LEU A 282 -17.47 1.22 -20.20
CA LEU A 282 -16.07 1.45 -19.85
C LEU A 282 -15.17 0.82 -20.93
N ASP A 283 -14.34 1.63 -21.57
CA ASP A 283 -13.25 1.12 -22.41
C ASP A 283 -12.08 0.68 -21.52
N GLU A 284 -12.18 -0.53 -20.97
CA GLU A 284 -11.19 -1.09 -20.04
C GLU A 284 -9.78 -1.10 -20.62
N ALA A 285 -9.62 -1.34 -21.93
CA ALA A 285 -8.30 -1.39 -22.56
C ALA A 285 -7.63 -0.01 -22.63
N ALA A 286 -8.41 1.06 -22.74
CA ALA A 286 -7.90 2.43 -22.72
C ALA A 286 -7.63 2.95 -21.31
N ILE A 287 -8.26 2.36 -20.28
CA ILE A 287 -8.12 2.75 -18.88
C ILE A 287 -7.02 1.95 -18.18
N PHE A 288 -7.00 0.61 -18.35
CA PHE A 288 -6.11 -0.33 -17.66
C PHE A 288 -4.99 -0.81 -18.57
N LEU A 289 -3.99 0.04 -18.81
CA LEU A 289 -2.98 -0.16 -19.85
C LEU A 289 -2.08 -1.38 -19.61
N ALA A 290 -1.87 -1.77 -18.34
CA ALA A 290 -1.12 -2.98 -17.96
C ALA A 290 -2.03 -4.12 -17.46
N GLY A 291 -3.34 -4.01 -17.73
CA GLY A 291 -4.35 -5.02 -17.42
C GLY A 291 -4.95 -4.92 -16.02
N LEU A 292 -6.13 -5.52 -15.90
CA LEU A 292 -6.93 -5.62 -14.69
C LEU A 292 -7.01 -7.09 -14.24
N GLU A 293 -6.99 -7.33 -12.93
CA GLU A 293 -7.27 -8.63 -12.32
C GLU A 293 -8.23 -8.47 -11.14
N THR A 294 -9.38 -9.14 -11.22
CA THR A 294 -10.45 -9.08 -10.22
C THR A 294 -10.52 -10.36 -9.39
N GLY A 295 -11.16 -10.31 -8.23
CA GLY A 295 -11.32 -11.45 -7.34
C GLY A 295 -10.01 -11.97 -6.72
N VAL A 296 -8.95 -11.14 -6.67
CA VAL A 296 -7.70 -11.51 -5.99
C VAL A 296 -7.89 -11.53 -4.47
N GLN A 297 -6.97 -12.16 -3.74
CA GLN A 297 -7.04 -12.15 -2.27
C GLN A 297 -6.75 -10.75 -1.72
N THR A 298 -7.53 -10.32 -0.73
CA THR A 298 -7.27 -9.09 0.03
C THR A 298 -5.87 -9.04 0.63
N ILE A 299 -5.37 -7.83 0.83
CA ILE A 299 -4.14 -7.50 1.56
C ILE A 299 -4.55 -7.05 2.96
N ARG A 300 -4.04 -7.69 4.00
CA ARG A 300 -4.43 -7.32 5.37
C ARG A 300 -3.79 -6.01 5.82
N VAL A 301 -4.62 -5.04 6.21
CA VAL A 301 -4.17 -3.82 6.89
C VAL A 301 -3.77 -4.15 8.34
N PRO A 302 -2.56 -3.77 8.80
CA PRO A 302 -2.12 -4.02 10.17
C PRO A 302 -2.96 -3.25 11.20
N LYS A 303 -3.25 -3.92 12.33
CA LYS A 303 -4.02 -3.31 13.44
C LYS A 303 -3.28 -2.12 14.06
N ASN A 304 -1.96 -2.21 14.23
CA ASN A 304 -1.13 -1.17 14.82
C ASN A 304 0.01 -0.83 13.85
N VAL A 305 0.08 0.43 13.39
CA VAL A 305 1.08 0.88 12.40
C VAL A 305 2.24 1.68 13.00
N ASN A 306 2.12 2.12 14.25
CA ASN A 306 3.17 2.90 14.91
C ASN A 306 3.92 2.02 15.92
N GLN A 307 4.96 1.32 15.47
CA GLN A 307 5.85 0.52 16.33
C GLN A 307 7.24 1.17 16.50
N ILE A 308 7.28 2.48 16.70
CA ILE A 308 8.55 3.27 16.78
C ILE A 308 9.07 3.39 18.22
N ALA A 309 8.39 2.79 19.20
CA ALA A 309 8.69 2.97 20.63
C ALA A 309 10.15 2.68 21.01
N ALA A 310 10.85 1.83 20.25
CA ALA A 310 12.23 1.42 20.51
C ALA A 310 13.32 2.38 19.98
N ALA A 311 12.98 3.44 19.24
CA ALA A 311 13.98 4.36 18.70
C ALA A 311 14.65 5.19 19.83
N PRO A 312 15.99 5.41 19.78
CA PRO A 312 16.69 6.28 20.73
C PRO A 312 16.16 7.71 20.73
N ASP A 313 16.19 8.38 21.89
CA ASP A 313 15.70 9.77 22.04
C ASP A 313 16.43 10.76 21.12
N SER A 314 17.70 10.50 20.80
CA SER A 314 18.48 11.30 19.85
C SER A 314 17.97 11.22 18.41
N LEU A 315 17.20 10.19 18.06
CA LEU A 315 16.66 9.93 16.72
C LEU A 315 15.15 10.16 16.64
N LYS A 316 14.53 10.71 17.69
CA LYS A 316 13.11 11.05 17.66
C LYS A 316 12.81 12.44 18.21
N GLN A 317 11.67 12.97 17.76
CA GLN A 317 11.02 14.16 18.29
C GLN A 317 9.56 13.81 18.56
N ILE A 318 9.09 14.04 19.78
CA ILE A 318 7.72 13.72 20.20
C ILE A 318 6.95 15.03 20.40
N PHE A 319 5.70 15.05 19.94
CA PHE A 319 4.76 16.16 20.10
C PHE A 319 3.47 15.67 20.74
N GLU A 320 2.99 16.38 21.75
CA GLU A 320 1.78 16.04 22.49
C GLU A 320 0.55 16.86 22.06
N GLU A 321 0.80 17.96 21.37
CA GLU A 321 -0.21 18.92 20.94
C GLU A 321 -0.14 19.18 19.43
N GLU A 322 -1.04 20.03 18.94
CA GLU A 322 -1.05 20.47 17.55
C GLU A 322 0.22 21.27 17.24
N THR A 323 0.94 20.85 16.19
CA THR A 323 2.29 21.31 15.89
C THR A 323 2.45 21.49 14.38
N TRP A 324 3.05 22.61 13.97
CA TRP A 324 3.39 22.90 12.58
C TRP A 324 4.86 22.67 12.36
N ILE A 325 5.18 21.79 11.41
CA ILE A 325 6.52 21.34 11.09
C ILE A 325 6.83 21.80 9.66
N THR A 326 7.92 22.54 9.52
CA THR A 326 8.44 22.95 8.21
C THR A 326 9.80 22.32 7.99
N PHE A 327 9.91 21.49 6.96
CA PHE A 327 11.16 20.90 6.54
C PHE A 327 11.97 21.89 5.70
N GLU A 328 13.28 21.91 5.94
CA GLU A 328 14.18 22.85 5.33
C GLU A 328 15.18 22.16 4.40
N ARG A 329 15.41 22.76 3.23
CA ARG A 329 16.37 22.28 2.22
C ARG A 329 17.78 22.03 2.78
N ALA A 330 18.15 22.75 3.84
CA ALA A 330 19.44 22.63 4.52
C ALA A 330 19.62 21.35 5.37
N GLY A 331 18.64 20.44 5.39
CA GLY A 331 18.69 19.21 6.21
C GLY A 331 18.34 19.47 7.66
N ALA A 332 17.32 20.28 7.88
CA ALA A 332 16.76 20.60 9.20
C ALA A 332 15.24 20.64 9.12
N PHE A 333 14.59 20.72 10.27
CA PHE A 333 13.19 21.08 10.36
C PHE A 333 13.00 22.08 11.50
N SER A 334 12.06 22.99 11.30
CA SER A 334 11.59 23.92 12.31
C SER A 334 10.16 23.58 12.71
N TRP A 335 9.76 23.93 13.92
CA TRP A 335 8.39 23.77 14.35
C TRP A 335 7.95 24.83 15.36
N HIS A 336 6.64 25.02 15.44
CA HIS A 336 5.99 25.71 16.55
C HIS A 336 4.74 24.93 16.96
N SER A 337 4.38 25.02 18.23
CA SER A 337 3.18 24.36 18.76
C SER A 337 2.03 25.35 18.94
N ALA A 338 0.80 24.84 19.01
CA ALA A 338 -0.38 25.67 19.24
C ALA A 338 -0.30 26.51 20.53
N SER A 339 0.31 25.97 21.59
CA SER A 339 0.52 26.68 22.86
C SER A 339 1.59 27.78 22.80
N ALA A 340 2.45 27.76 21.78
CA ALA A 340 3.66 28.59 21.71
C ALA A 340 3.95 29.04 20.26
N LEU A 341 2.99 29.71 19.63
CA LEU A 341 3.07 30.13 18.22
C LEU A 341 4.29 31.00 17.89
N GLU A 342 4.74 31.84 18.83
CA GLU A 342 5.90 32.72 18.63
C GLU A 342 7.25 32.02 18.91
N ASN A 343 7.23 30.81 19.48
CA ASN A 343 8.43 30.07 19.82
C ASN A 343 8.81 29.10 18.69
N LEU A 344 9.46 29.62 17.67
CA LEU A 344 9.99 28.80 16.58
C LEU A 344 11.22 28.02 17.07
N GLN A 345 11.06 26.71 17.17
CA GLN A 345 12.15 25.78 17.48
C GLN A 345 12.71 25.19 16.18
N ARG A 346 13.98 24.76 16.21
CA ARG A 346 14.66 24.20 15.04
C ARG A 346 15.62 23.09 15.43
N ARG A 347 15.68 22.04 14.60
CA ARG A 347 16.58 20.90 14.79
C ARG A 347 17.15 20.42 13.47
N LYS A 348 18.44 20.12 13.47
CA LYS A 348 19.12 19.51 12.33
C LYS A 348 18.75 18.03 12.23
N LEU A 349 18.47 17.55 11.02
CA LEU A 349 18.26 16.12 10.77
C LEU A 349 19.60 15.38 10.79
N PRO A 350 19.70 14.23 11.49
CA PRO A 350 20.86 13.37 11.37
C PRO A 350 20.87 12.64 10.02
N ARG A 351 22.01 12.04 9.66
CA ARG A 351 22.08 11.14 8.50
C ARG A 351 21.35 9.80 8.71
N ALA A 352 21.18 9.41 9.97
CA ALA A 352 20.39 8.23 10.32
C ALA A 352 18.89 8.52 10.22
N PRO A 353 18.03 7.49 10.08
CA PRO A 353 16.59 7.66 10.12
C PRO A 353 16.11 8.44 11.34
N PHE A 354 15.27 9.45 11.12
CA PHE A 354 14.71 10.30 12.16
C PHE A 354 13.19 10.17 12.23
N PHE A 355 12.65 10.15 13.46
CA PHE A 355 11.24 9.90 13.71
C PHE A 355 10.57 11.13 14.34
N ILE A 356 9.54 11.66 13.70
CA ILE A 356 8.68 12.70 14.26
C ILE A 356 7.36 12.06 14.66
N ILE A 357 6.98 12.16 15.94
CA ILE A 357 5.92 11.35 16.53
C ILE A 357 4.88 12.26 17.21
N GLY A 358 3.65 12.22 16.71
CA GLY A 358 2.49 12.85 17.33
C GLY A 358 1.75 11.86 18.24
N GLN A 359 1.62 12.20 19.52
CA GLN A 359 0.85 11.44 20.51
C GLN A 359 -0.67 11.53 20.26
N GLU A 360 -1.47 10.96 21.16
CA GLU A 360 -2.92 10.69 20.97
C GLU A 360 -3.76 11.89 20.55
N LYS A 361 -3.44 13.07 21.05
CA LYS A 361 -4.18 14.30 20.75
C LYS A 361 -3.48 15.18 19.72
N ALA A 362 -2.21 14.92 19.45
CA ALA A 362 -1.39 15.71 18.56
C ALA A 362 -1.91 15.63 17.11
N ARG A 363 -1.88 16.78 16.45
CA ARG A 363 -2.10 16.95 15.01
C ARG A 363 -0.83 17.53 14.44
N LEU A 364 -0.27 16.87 13.44
CA LEU A 364 0.99 17.30 12.86
C LEU A 364 0.73 17.92 11.50
N HIS A 365 0.94 19.22 11.40
CA HIS A 365 0.95 19.96 10.15
C HIS A 365 2.36 19.87 9.53
N VAL A 366 2.46 19.54 8.24
CA VAL A 366 3.74 19.33 7.56
C VAL A 366 3.78 20.04 6.21
N GLN A 367 4.95 20.60 5.91
CA GLN A 367 5.28 21.23 4.63
C GLN A 367 6.80 21.35 4.44
N GLY A 368 7.26 21.69 3.23
CA GLY A 368 8.62 22.14 2.94
C GLY A 368 9.48 21.15 2.15
N VAL A 369 10.80 21.26 2.32
CA VAL A 369 11.80 20.53 1.52
C VAL A 369 12.53 19.49 2.36
N ILE A 370 12.43 18.22 1.97
CA ILE A 370 13.01 17.08 2.69
C ILE A 370 14.43 16.83 2.21
N ASN A 371 15.39 16.93 3.14
CA ASN A 371 16.78 16.51 2.95
C ASN A 371 17.17 15.58 4.11
N GLY A 372 17.07 14.27 3.87
CA GLY A 372 17.26 13.21 4.85
C GLY A 372 16.21 12.10 4.85
N VAL A 373 16.34 11.19 5.82
CA VAL A 373 15.50 9.98 5.95
C VAL A 373 14.56 10.14 7.15
N VAL A 374 13.29 10.46 6.88
CA VAL A 374 12.32 10.86 7.92
C VAL A 374 11.05 10.02 7.86
N LEU A 375 10.57 9.61 9.04
CA LEU A 375 9.19 9.14 9.23
C LEU A 375 8.45 10.13 10.13
N VAL A 376 7.37 10.72 9.61
CA VAL A 376 6.38 11.42 10.43
C VAL A 376 5.26 10.45 10.73
N CYS A 377 4.98 10.22 12.01
CA CYS A 377 3.85 9.41 12.42
C CYS A 377 2.94 10.14 13.40
N ALA A 378 1.65 9.88 13.31
CA ALA A 378 0.67 10.40 14.25
C ALA A 378 -0.30 9.30 14.66
N LYS A 379 -0.75 9.33 15.93
CA LYS A 379 -1.88 8.48 16.35
C LYS A 379 -3.21 8.98 15.78
N LYS A 380 -3.37 10.29 15.62
CA LYS A 380 -4.64 10.91 15.24
C LYS A 380 -4.69 11.40 13.79
N LYS A 381 -3.88 12.41 13.45
CA LYS A 381 -3.96 13.06 12.14
C LYS A 381 -2.64 13.72 11.75
N ILE A 382 -2.31 13.61 10.46
CA ILE A 382 -1.29 14.43 9.80
C ILE A 382 -2.03 15.33 8.79
N ILE A 383 -1.66 16.61 8.72
CA ILE A 383 -2.21 17.59 7.79
C ILE A 383 -1.08 18.08 6.90
N ILE A 384 -1.28 18.05 5.59
CA ILE A 384 -0.35 18.56 4.59
C ILE A 384 -0.80 19.98 4.24
N ASP A 385 -0.02 20.96 4.70
CA ASP A 385 -0.37 22.39 4.59
C ASP A 385 0.11 23.00 3.26
N ASP A 386 1.18 22.47 2.68
CA ASP A 386 1.76 22.93 1.41
C ASP A 386 2.63 21.81 0.81
N ASP A 387 3.34 22.11 -0.26
CA ASP A 387 4.28 21.21 -0.94
C ASP A 387 5.22 20.49 0.03
N LEU A 388 5.44 19.20 -0.25
CA LEU A 388 6.43 18.36 0.42
C LEU A 388 7.35 17.79 -0.66
N ILE A 389 8.54 18.34 -0.85
CA ILE A 389 9.41 17.95 -1.97
C ILE A 389 10.76 17.45 -1.48
N TYR A 390 11.29 16.40 -2.12
CA TYR A 390 12.70 15.99 -1.90
C TYR A 390 13.66 17.09 -2.36
N ALA A 391 14.76 17.27 -1.62
CA ALA A 391 15.79 18.26 -1.93
C ALA A 391 16.58 17.88 -3.19
N ALA A 392 16.79 16.58 -3.41
CA ALA A 392 17.38 16.07 -4.64
C ALA A 392 16.55 16.42 -5.89
N HIS A 393 17.24 16.79 -6.96
CA HIS A 393 16.60 17.10 -8.24
C HIS A 393 16.01 15.82 -8.88
N GLN A 394 14.92 15.98 -9.64
CA GLN A 394 14.18 14.88 -10.29
C GLN A 394 15.09 13.96 -11.12
N GLU A 395 16.06 14.51 -11.85
CA GLU A 395 17.02 13.75 -12.67
C GLU A 395 17.94 12.84 -11.84
N THR A 396 18.22 13.24 -10.60
CA THR A 396 19.09 12.52 -9.67
C THR A 396 18.32 11.70 -8.63
N LEU A 397 16.99 11.75 -8.65
CA LEU A 397 16.13 11.23 -7.60
C LEU A 397 16.27 9.71 -7.43
N ALA A 398 16.59 8.99 -8.53
CA ALA A 398 16.86 7.55 -8.49
C ALA A 398 18.07 7.16 -7.61
N GLN A 399 19.01 8.09 -7.39
CA GLN A 399 20.19 7.90 -6.55
C GLN A 399 20.09 8.63 -5.20
N ALA A 400 19.05 9.45 -5.02
CA ALA A 400 18.84 10.20 -3.79
C ALA A 400 18.54 9.27 -2.60
N ASP A 401 19.07 9.64 -1.44
CA ASP A 401 18.83 8.99 -0.17
C ASP A 401 17.76 9.69 0.67
N ASP A 402 17.15 10.77 0.16
CA ASP A 402 16.01 11.43 0.78
C ASP A 402 14.77 10.54 0.76
N TYR A 403 14.19 10.28 1.94
CA TYR A 403 12.93 9.55 2.10
C TYR A 403 12.02 10.24 3.09
N LEU A 404 10.75 10.38 2.72
CA LEU A 404 9.69 10.81 3.60
C LEU A 404 8.62 9.72 3.66
N GLY A 405 8.36 9.22 4.86
CA GLY A 405 7.16 8.45 5.17
C GLY A 405 6.19 9.28 6.02
N LEU A 406 4.92 9.28 5.66
CA LEU A 406 3.82 9.80 6.48
C LEU A 406 2.94 8.63 6.92
N VAL A 407 2.80 8.40 8.23
CA VAL A 407 2.03 7.27 8.77
C VAL A 407 1.06 7.74 9.84
N SER A 408 -0.24 7.68 9.58
CA SER A 408 -1.28 8.00 10.55
C SER A 408 -2.08 6.76 10.94
N GLN A 409 -2.31 6.56 12.25
CA GLN A 409 -3.31 5.58 12.73
C GLN A 409 -4.75 6.06 12.50
N GLY A 410 -4.96 7.35 12.31
CA GLY A 410 -6.21 7.92 11.82
C GLY A 410 -6.01 8.41 10.40
N ASP A 411 -6.24 9.71 10.18
CA ASP A 411 -6.35 10.28 8.84
C ASP A 411 -5.07 11.00 8.41
N ILE A 412 -4.91 11.17 7.10
CA ILE A 412 -3.98 12.12 6.51
C ILE A 412 -4.78 13.05 5.62
N GLU A 413 -4.67 14.35 5.85
CA GLU A 413 -5.54 15.37 5.26
C GLU A 413 -4.70 16.36 4.44
N ILE A 414 -5.15 16.69 3.23
CA ILE A 414 -4.68 17.89 2.53
C ILE A 414 -5.51 19.08 3.02
N ALA A 415 -4.81 20.12 3.50
CA ALA A 415 -5.43 21.29 4.09
C ALA A 415 -6.38 22.02 3.11
N PRO A 416 -7.29 22.88 3.62
CA PRO A 416 -8.20 23.65 2.76
C PRO A 416 -7.45 24.55 1.75
N PRO A 417 -8.11 25.00 0.66
CA PRO A 417 -7.51 25.93 -0.30
C PRO A 417 -7.07 27.26 0.30
N ALA A 418 -7.62 27.64 1.46
CA ALA A 418 -7.19 28.83 2.20
C ALA A 418 -5.76 28.70 2.78
N ILE A 419 -5.23 27.47 2.86
CA ILE A 419 -3.91 27.15 3.38
C ILE A 419 -2.97 26.77 2.23
N THR A 420 -3.31 25.75 1.43
CA THR A 420 -2.46 25.30 0.31
C THR A 420 -2.49 26.23 -0.91
N GLY A 421 -3.37 27.23 -0.90
CA GLY A 421 -3.75 27.97 -2.11
C GLY A 421 -4.63 27.18 -3.09
N PRO A 422 -5.03 27.81 -4.21
CA PRO A 422 -5.90 27.22 -5.23
C PRO A 422 -5.16 26.40 -6.30
N GLY A 423 -3.82 26.45 -6.32
CA GLY A 423 -2.99 25.86 -7.36
C GLY A 423 -2.67 24.39 -7.15
N ASP A 424 -1.76 23.88 -7.96
CA ASP A 424 -1.23 22.52 -7.87
C ASP A 424 -0.56 22.27 -6.50
N LEU A 425 -0.57 21.01 -6.06
CA LEU A 425 0.10 20.58 -4.84
C LEU A 425 1.02 19.40 -5.17
N THR A 426 2.27 19.46 -4.72
CA THR A 426 3.31 18.46 -4.97
C THR A 426 3.75 17.78 -3.68
N ILE A 427 3.64 16.45 -3.65
CA ILE A 427 4.00 15.62 -2.50
C ILE A 427 4.96 14.50 -2.94
N HIS A 428 6.16 14.50 -2.38
CA HIS A 428 7.17 13.47 -2.51
C HIS A 428 7.23 12.66 -1.22
N ALA A 429 6.40 11.61 -1.12
CA ALA A 429 6.29 10.80 0.08
C ALA A 429 5.68 9.42 -0.18
N ALA A 430 5.99 8.48 0.70
CA ALA A 430 5.11 7.36 0.94
C ALA A 430 4.09 7.72 2.02
N ILE A 431 2.80 7.57 1.72
CA ILE A 431 1.70 7.96 2.59
C ILE A 431 0.94 6.72 3.02
N PHE A 432 0.74 6.56 4.32
CA PHE A 432 -0.10 5.53 4.92
C PHE A 432 -1.09 6.16 5.89
N ALA A 433 -2.36 6.25 5.49
CA ALA A 433 -3.47 6.67 6.34
C ALA A 433 -4.32 5.46 6.72
N LYS A 434 -4.23 4.96 7.96
CA LYS A 434 -5.05 3.80 8.36
C LYS A 434 -6.56 4.11 8.28
N GLY A 435 -6.95 5.36 8.57
CA GLY A 435 -8.29 5.89 8.38
C GLY A 435 -8.49 6.39 6.95
N GLU A 436 -8.74 7.67 6.80
CA GLU A 436 -9.00 8.29 5.49
C GLU A 436 -7.79 9.11 4.99
N PHE A 437 -7.53 9.03 3.69
CA PHE A 437 -6.81 10.11 3.00
C PHE A 437 -7.82 11.05 2.36
N CYS A 438 -7.85 12.31 2.82
CA CYS A 438 -8.90 13.25 2.41
C CYS A 438 -8.36 14.59 1.92
N VAL A 439 -9.09 15.19 0.99
CA VAL A 439 -8.90 16.57 0.52
C VAL A 439 -10.01 17.43 1.10
N THR A 440 -9.66 18.28 2.06
CA THR A 440 -10.66 19.13 2.71
C THR A 440 -11.20 20.17 1.75
N GLN A 441 -12.53 20.32 1.74
CA GLN A 441 -13.24 21.25 0.85
C GLN A 441 -12.88 21.03 -0.64
N TYR A 442 -12.75 19.77 -1.07
CA TYR A 442 -12.48 19.41 -2.47
C TYR A 442 -13.45 20.03 -3.49
N SER A 443 -14.66 20.42 -3.06
CA SER A 443 -15.66 21.08 -3.91
C SER A 443 -15.38 22.56 -4.19
N ARG A 444 -14.39 23.17 -3.52
CA ARG A 444 -14.06 24.61 -3.64
C ARG A 444 -12.96 24.93 -4.65
N GLY A 445 -12.64 24.02 -5.57
CA GLY A 445 -11.68 24.27 -6.66
C GLY A 445 -12.35 24.63 -7.99
N ASP A 446 -11.56 25.17 -8.91
CA ASP A 446 -12.01 25.56 -10.25
C ASP A 446 -11.89 24.42 -11.29
N GLY A 447 -11.50 23.20 -10.87
CA GLY A 447 -11.35 22.06 -11.77
C GLY A 447 -9.97 21.91 -12.41
N LYS A 448 -9.01 22.82 -12.14
CA LYS A 448 -7.77 22.89 -12.95
C LYS A 448 -6.50 22.47 -12.23
N ALA A 449 -6.50 22.46 -10.91
CA ALA A 449 -5.30 22.10 -10.16
C ALA A 449 -5.05 20.58 -10.19
N LYS A 450 -3.80 20.22 -9.97
CA LYS A 450 -3.32 18.84 -9.92
C LYS A 450 -2.70 18.53 -8.58
N LEU A 451 -2.98 17.32 -8.09
CA LEU A 451 -2.28 16.74 -6.97
C LEU A 451 -1.18 15.82 -7.51
N HIS A 452 0.06 16.27 -7.48
CA HIS A 452 1.22 15.51 -7.93
C HIS A 452 1.81 14.72 -6.76
N LEU A 453 1.72 13.40 -6.80
CA LEU A 453 2.31 12.53 -5.80
C LEU A 453 3.43 11.70 -6.43
N LEU A 454 4.68 11.95 -6.03
CA LEU A 454 5.81 11.06 -6.31
C LEU A 454 6.03 10.16 -5.08
N GLY A 455 5.68 8.88 -5.20
CA GLY A 455 5.79 7.95 -4.08
C GLY A 455 4.69 6.91 -4.06
N SER A 456 3.96 6.83 -2.94
CA SER A 456 2.88 5.85 -2.75
C SER A 456 1.77 6.41 -1.87
N LEU A 457 0.53 6.00 -2.13
CA LEU A 457 -0.64 6.34 -1.31
C LEU A 457 -1.38 5.07 -0.87
N SER A 458 -1.30 4.74 0.41
CA SER A 458 -2.07 3.66 1.02
C SER A 458 -3.07 4.24 2.02
N ALA A 459 -4.34 3.91 1.89
CA ALA A 459 -5.37 4.42 2.77
C ALA A 459 -6.41 3.36 3.16
N GLY A 460 -7.01 3.51 4.35
CA GLY A 460 -8.20 2.76 4.73
C GLY A 460 -9.38 3.11 3.84
N THR A 461 -9.58 4.40 3.54
CA THR A 461 -10.53 4.89 2.54
C THR A 461 -10.08 6.23 1.95
N LEU A 462 -10.80 6.74 0.95
CA LEU A 462 -10.49 7.98 0.24
C LEU A 462 -11.71 8.91 0.20
N SER A 463 -11.46 10.23 0.27
CA SER A 463 -12.42 11.24 -0.17
C SER A 463 -12.29 11.50 -1.67
N ALA A 464 -13.27 12.18 -2.25
CA ALA A 464 -13.08 12.79 -3.56
C ALA A 464 -11.97 13.85 -3.49
N THR A 465 -11.14 13.92 -4.53
CA THR A 465 -10.11 14.94 -4.72
C THR A 465 -10.60 16.02 -5.69
N GLU A 466 -11.41 15.62 -6.68
CA GLU A 466 -12.06 16.49 -7.64
C GLU A 466 -13.36 17.12 -7.10
N PRO A 467 -13.74 18.34 -7.55
CA PRO A 467 -13.13 19.09 -8.64
C PRO A 467 -11.84 19.83 -8.28
N ARG A 468 -11.39 19.82 -7.02
CA ARG A 468 -10.19 20.58 -6.65
C ARG A 468 -8.93 20.07 -7.33
N TYR A 469 -8.66 18.77 -7.28
CA TYR A 469 -7.47 18.18 -7.86
C TYR A 469 -7.81 17.03 -8.79
N ALA A 470 -7.22 17.04 -10.00
CA ALA A 470 -6.99 15.81 -10.75
C ALA A 470 -5.71 15.14 -10.19
N THR A 471 -5.80 13.88 -9.77
CA THR A 471 -4.70 13.22 -9.06
C THR A 471 -3.71 12.61 -10.04
N HIS A 472 -2.43 12.91 -9.89
CA HIS A 472 -1.37 12.27 -10.66
C HIS A 472 -0.38 11.60 -9.70
N ILE A 473 -0.45 10.28 -9.61
CA ILE A 473 0.46 9.48 -8.79
C ILE A 473 1.51 8.83 -9.68
N VAL A 474 2.77 9.12 -9.42
CA VAL A 474 3.93 8.46 -10.02
C VAL A 474 4.63 7.65 -8.93
N PHE A 475 4.72 6.34 -9.14
CA PHE A 475 5.40 5.45 -8.23
C PHE A 475 6.90 5.75 -8.13
N ASP A 476 7.40 5.93 -6.90
CA ASP A 476 8.83 6.04 -6.67
C ASP A 476 9.49 4.66 -6.73
N LYS A 477 10.21 4.39 -7.82
CA LYS A 477 10.88 3.11 -8.09
C LYS A 477 11.89 2.70 -7.02
N ARG A 478 12.40 3.63 -6.21
CA ARG A 478 13.26 3.29 -5.07
C ARG A 478 12.53 2.38 -4.07
N PHE A 479 11.20 2.46 -4.02
CA PHE A 479 10.38 1.64 -3.14
C PHE A 479 10.30 0.15 -3.53
N GLU A 480 10.79 -0.26 -4.71
CA GLU A 480 10.87 -1.69 -5.07
C GLU A 480 11.91 -2.46 -4.25
N ARG A 481 12.91 -1.74 -3.73
CA ARG A 481 14.07 -2.33 -3.03
C ARG A 481 14.19 -1.86 -1.59
N ARG A 482 13.53 -0.76 -1.25
CA ARG A 482 13.58 -0.10 0.05
C ARG A 482 12.19 0.37 0.43
N ARG A 483 12.02 0.79 1.67
CA ARG A 483 10.85 1.51 2.14
C ARG A 483 11.31 2.73 2.95
N PRO A 484 10.45 3.76 3.12
CA PRO A 484 10.70 4.74 4.17
C PRO A 484 10.91 4.03 5.52
N PRO A 485 11.66 4.64 6.44
CA PRO A 485 12.07 3.96 7.66
C PRO A 485 10.86 3.48 8.46
N HIS A 486 10.82 2.18 8.80
CA HIS A 486 9.71 1.54 9.52
C HIS A 486 8.31 1.66 8.88
N PHE A 487 8.21 1.98 7.59
CA PHE A 487 6.92 2.13 6.91
C PHE A 487 6.09 0.84 6.92
N PRO A 488 4.76 0.87 7.08
CA PRO A 488 3.94 -0.33 7.21
C PRO A 488 4.14 -1.37 6.09
N VAL A 489 4.12 -2.64 6.49
CA VAL A 489 4.27 -3.80 5.59
C VAL A 489 3.00 -4.61 5.45
N THR A 490 2.84 -5.26 4.30
CA THR A 490 1.69 -6.10 3.96
C THR A 490 1.86 -7.53 4.48
N ASP A 491 0.88 -8.40 4.21
CA ASP A 491 0.99 -9.86 4.35
C ASP A 491 1.34 -10.57 3.03
N LYS A 492 1.73 -9.81 1.99
CA LYS A 492 2.09 -10.36 0.67
C LYS A 492 3.60 -10.52 0.52
N TYR A 493 3.96 -11.55 -0.23
CA TYR A 493 5.34 -11.85 -0.58
C TYR A 493 5.47 -12.02 -2.10
N GLU A 494 6.58 -11.53 -2.65
CA GLU A 494 6.96 -11.75 -4.04
C GLU A 494 8.24 -12.57 -4.13
N ILE A 495 8.35 -13.45 -5.13
CA ILE A 495 9.56 -14.23 -5.38
C ILE A 495 10.59 -13.27 -6.00
N VAL A 496 11.74 -13.11 -5.36
CA VAL A 496 12.82 -12.24 -5.83
C VAL A 496 13.97 -13.02 -6.45
N ASN A 497 14.15 -14.26 -6.02
CA ASN A 497 15.08 -15.20 -6.61
C ASN A 497 14.54 -16.62 -6.47
N TRP A 498 14.74 -17.44 -7.50
CA TRP A 498 14.44 -18.87 -7.46
C TRP A 498 15.48 -19.60 -8.31
N GLU A 499 16.19 -20.53 -7.69
CA GLU A 499 17.00 -21.49 -8.42
C GLU A 499 16.10 -22.48 -9.18
N GLU A 500 15.89 -22.24 -10.46
CA GLU A 500 14.98 -23.02 -11.32
C GLU A 500 15.49 -24.43 -11.68
N ALA A 501 16.47 -24.93 -10.93
CA ALA A 501 17.03 -26.27 -11.04
C ALA A 501 17.11 -26.91 -9.65
N TRP A 502 17.05 -28.24 -9.62
CA TRP A 502 17.33 -29.02 -8.42
C TRP A 502 18.85 -29.10 -8.24
N GLN A 503 19.34 -28.71 -7.08
CA GLN A 503 20.67 -29.09 -6.61
C GLN A 503 20.63 -30.53 -6.12
N ILE A 504 21.59 -31.35 -6.55
CA ILE A 504 21.70 -32.74 -6.11
C ILE A 504 22.61 -32.74 -4.88
N GLY A 505 22.01 -32.93 -3.71
CA GLY A 505 22.74 -33.16 -2.47
C GLY A 505 23.54 -34.45 -2.60
N VAL A 506 24.88 -34.32 -2.65
CA VAL A 506 25.74 -35.47 -2.40
C VAL A 506 25.51 -35.82 -0.94
N THR A 507 24.88 -36.95 -0.67
CA THR A 507 24.71 -37.46 0.69
C THR A 507 26.07 -37.37 1.37
N LYS A 508 26.19 -36.65 2.50
CA LYS A 508 27.46 -36.44 3.22
C LYS A 508 28.21 -37.77 3.50
N ALA A 509 27.50 -38.90 3.48
CA ALA A 509 28.02 -40.26 3.55
C ALA A 509 28.83 -40.72 2.31
N GLN A 510 28.52 -40.27 1.09
CA GLN A 510 29.28 -40.60 -0.12
C GLN A 510 30.54 -39.74 -0.28
N ALA A 511 30.54 -38.50 0.24
CA ALA A 511 31.75 -37.67 0.29
C ALA A 511 32.80 -38.26 1.25
N LEU A 512 32.37 -38.77 2.42
CA LEU A 512 33.27 -39.46 3.35
C LEU A 512 33.76 -40.81 2.80
N GLY A 513 32.91 -41.55 2.06
CA GLY A 513 33.31 -42.81 1.43
C GLY A 513 34.36 -42.62 0.32
N ASN A 514 34.24 -41.55 -0.48
CA ASN A 514 35.20 -41.24 -1.53
C ASN A 514 36.53 -40.67 -0.99
N GLU A 515 36.54 -40.00 0.17
CA GLU A 515 37.78 -39.60 0.84
C GLU A 515 38.52 -40.80 1.46
N ILE A 516 37.80 -41.79 2.00
CA ILE A 516 38.42 -43.00 2.55
C ILE A 516 39.03 -43.86 1.44
N SER A 517 38.32 -44.07 0.31
CA SER A 517 38.87 -44.81 -0.83
C SER A 517 40.02 -44.10 -1.55
N ALA A 518 40.09 -42.77 -1.52
CA ALA A 518 41.23 -42.03 -2.07
C ALA A 518 42.47 -42.02 -1.15
N SER A 519 42.29 -42.37 0.14
CA SER A 519 43.39 -42.46 1.13
C SER A 519 44.00 -43.86 1.23
N GLU A 520 43.33 -44.91 0.73
CA GLU A 520 43.85 -46.28 0.68
C GLU A 520 44.66 -46.59 -0.61
N GLU A 521 44.70 -45.68 -1.56
CA GLU A 521 45.46 -45.82 -2.82
C GLU A 521 46.74 -44.94 -2.88
N LYS A 522 47.25 -44.48 -1.74
CA LYS A 522 48.51 -43.72 -1.63
C LYS A 522 49.57 -44.36 -0.76
#